data_AF-A0A9W6CCY8-F1
#
_entry.id   AF-A0A9W6CCY8-F1
#
_cell.length_a   1.000
_cell.length_b   1.000
_cell.length_c   1.000
_cell.angle_alpha   90.00
_cell.angle_beta   90.00
_cell.angle_gamma   90.00
#
_symmetry.space_group_name_H-M   'P 1'
#
loop_
_entity.id
_entity.type
_entity.pdbx_description
1 polymer ?
#
loop_
_entity_poly.entity_id
_entity_poly.type
_entity_poly.pdbx_seq_one_letter_code
_entity_poly.pdbx_strand_id
1 'polypeptide(L)'
;MFDVNACGIASGLCSEKELCMIAGTWSINEFIRREPVTNGTVSLNSMFCIPGYFLVEESSPTSAGNMEWFIQNLMNYEKREAEEKQGSVYDVTNDWVASIEPWDCNVIFLPFLNGSNVNPLARGSFVGLTAYHTKKHMLRAVYEGIVFSHALHVKKLLKNRECPKTIRLSGGAAKSDVWVQMFADVLQIPIDVIEDKELGAQGAGP
;
A
#
# COMPACT_ATOMS: atom_id res chain seq x y z
N MET A 1 0.53 -18.70 -16.15
CA MET A 1 1.35 -17.85 -15.26
C MET A 1 0.41 -17.19 -14.27
N PHE A 2 0.67 -17.25 -12.96
CA PHE A 2 -0.15 -16.52 -11.99
C PHE A 2 0.07 -15.01 -12.19
N ASP A 3 -1.01 -14.21 -12.17
CA ASP A 3 -0.99 -12.75 -12.34
C ASP A 3 0.04 -12.07 -11.42
N VAL A 4 0.14 -12.55 -10.18
CA VAL A 4 1.11 -12.09 -9.17
C VAL A 4 2.57 -12.27 -9.65
N ASN A 5 2.91 -13.37 -10.31
CA ASN A 5 4.29 -13.59 -10.80
C ASN A 5 4.65 -12.61 -11.92
N ALA A 6 3.67 -12.24 -12.74
CA ALA A 6 3.81 -11.24 -13.80
C ALA A 6 4.01 -9.84 -13.20
N CYS A 7 3.19 -9.49 -12.20
CA CYS A 7 3.31 -8.25 -11.43
C CYS A 7 4.66 -8.15 -10.71
N GLY A 8 5.17 -9.26 -10.18
CA GLY A 8 6.46 -9.32 -9.50
C GLY A 8 7.64 -9.00 -10.43
N ILE A 9 7.69 -9.61 -11.62
CA ILE A 9 8.71 -9.25 -12.63
C ILE A 9 8.57 -7.80 -13.06
N ALA A 10 7.35 -7.34 -13.33
CA ALA A 10 7.09 -5.97 -13.79
C ALA A 10 7.47 -4.93 -12.70
N SER A 11 7.32 -5.31 -11.42
CA SER A 11 7.81 -4.55 -10.27
C SER A 11 9.31 -4.73 -10.01
N GLY A 12 10.00 -5.47 -10.88
CA GLY A 12 11.45 -5.62 -10.89
C GLY A 12 12.02 -6.66 -9.91
N LEU A 13 11.22 -7.64 -9.45
CA LEU A 13 11.70 -8.80 -8.69
C LEU A 13 12.56 -9.72 -9.57
N CYS A 14 13.83 -9.34 -9.74
CA CYS A 14 14.80 -10.09 -10.53
C CYS A 14 15.88 -10.77 -9.65
N SER A 15 15.97 -10.42 -8.37
CA SER A 15 16.88 -11.05 -7.42
C SER A 15 16.33 -11.02 -5.98
N GLU A 16 17.05 -11.64 -5.03
CA GLU A 16 16.67 -11.63 -3.60
C GLU A 16 16.90 -10.26 -2.93
N LYS A 17 17.56 -9.32 -3.63
CA LYS A 17 17.86 -7.99 -3.08
C LYS A 17 16.64 -7.10 -3.05
N GLU A 18 15.76 -7.22 -4.01
CA GLU A 18 14.58 -6.38 -4.16
C GLU A 18 13.47 -6.78 -3.18
N LEU A 19 12.78 -5.79 -2.63
CA LEU A 19 11.47 -5.94 -2.01
C LEU A 19 10.52 -5.02 -2.76
N CYS A 20 9.42 -5.57 -3.25
CA CYS A 20 8.42 -4.84 -4.01
C CYS A 20 7.19 -4.61 -3.14
N MET A 21 6.63 -3.40 -3.27
CA MET A 21 5.41 -2.98 -2.63
C MET A 21 4.46 -2.47 -3.71
N ILE A 22 3.30 -3.11 -3.83
CA ILE A 22 2.24 -2.70 -4.73
C ILE A 22 1.13 -2.12 -3.87
N ALA A 23 0.97 -0.81 -3.92
CA ALA A 23 -0.07 -0.07 -3.22
C ALA A 23 -1.20 0.29 -4.20
N GLY A 24 -2.00 -0.73 -4.53
CA GLY A 24 -3.20 -0.62 -5.36
C GLY A 24 -4.47 -0.79 -4.53
N THR A 25 -5.53 -1.35 -5.12
CA THR A 25 -6.75 -1.72 -4.37
C THR A 25 -6.41 -2.65 -3.19
N TRP A 26 -5.45 -3.55 -3.41
CA TRP A 26 -4.88 -4.45 -2.41
C TRP A 26 -3.50 -3.98 -1.97
N SER A 27 -3.15 -4.30 -0.73
CA SER A 27 -1.79 -4.22 -0.21
C SER A 27 -1.08 -5.50 -0.61
N ILE A 28 -0.04 -5.43 -1.43
CA ILE A 28 0.80 -6.58 -1.79
C ILE A 28 2.25 -6.18 -1.51
N ASN A 29 2.96 -7.00 -0.75
CA ASN A 29 4.35 -6.78 -0.38
C ASN A 29 5.06 -8.10 -0.52
N GLU A 30 6.15 -8.12 -1.28
CA GLU A 30 6.71 -9.39 -1.73
C GLU A 30 8.20 -9.31 -2.06
N PHE A 31 8.85 -10.46 -1.97
CA PHE A 31 10.20 -10.66 -2.45
C PHE A 31 10.39 -12.10 -2.92
N ILE A 32 11.47 -12.37 -3.64
CA ILE A 32 11.80 -13.73 -4.09
C ILE A 32 13.00 -14.29 -3.33
N ARG A 33 13.01 -15.61 -3.14
CA ARG A 33 14.14 -16.35 -2.57
C ARG A 33 14.20 -17.79 -3.08
N ARG A 34 15.35 -18.46 -2.93
CA ARG A 34 15.55 -19.84 -3.41
C ARG A 34 14.85 -20.93 -2.59
N GLU A 35 14.43 -20.61 -1.37
CA GLU A 35 13.78 -21.55 -0.46
C GLU A 35 12.47 -20.97 0.08
N PRO A 36 11.40 -21.74 0.24
CA PRO A 36 10.17 -21.23 0.84
C PRO A 36 10.38 -20.89 2.33
N VAL A 37 9.59 -19.94 2.84
CA VAL A 37 9.49 -19.63 4.28
C VAL A 37 8.43 -20.53 4.92
N THR A 38 8.87 -21.48 5.74
CA THR A 38 7.98 -22.50 6.35
C THR A 38 7.76 -22.31 7.86
N ASN A 39 8.30 -21.24 8.44
CA ASN A 39 8.25 -20.97 9.89
C ASN A 39 6.93 -20.29 10.36
N GLY A 40 5.93 -20.18 9.49
CA GLY A 40 4.62 -19.58 9.79
C GLY A 40 4.61 -18.07 9.99
N THR A 41 5.71 -17.37 9.65
CA THR A 41 5.78 -15.90 9.82
C THR A 41 5.22 -15.10 8.64
N VAL A 42 4.98 -15.76 7.51
CA VAL A 42 4.43 -15.16 6.27
C VAL A 42 3.14 -15.87 5.86
N SER A 43 2.32 -15.15 5.08
CA SER A 43 0.98 -15.58 4.71
C SER A 43 0.99 -16.48 3.47
N LEU A 44 1.88 -16.22 2.51
CA LEU A 44 1.91 -16.94 1.25
C LEU A 44 3.34 -17.26 0.79
N ASN A 45 3.49 -18.49 0.28
CA ASN A 45 4.63 -18.94 -0.51
C ASN A 45 4.09 -19.54 -1.81
N SER A 46 4.67 -19.16 -2.95
CA SER A 46 4.33 -19.75 -4.25
C SER A 46 5.58 -19.93 -5.11
N MET A 47 5.49 -20.77 -6.15
CA MET A 47 6.57 -20.88 -7.14
C MET A 47 6.61 -19.60 -7.97
N PHE A 48 7.81 -19.03 -8.13
CA PHE A 48 8.02 -17.87 -8.97
C PHE A 48 8.29 -18.28 -10.43
N CYS A 49 8.13 -17.34 -11.35
CA CYS A 49 8.36 -17.56 -12.79
C CYS A 49 9.85 -17.74 -13.14
N ILE A 50 10.77 -17.31 -12.29
CA ILE A 50 12.20 -17.62 -12.41
C ILE A 50 12.46 -19.01 -11.81
N PRO A 51 12.98 -19.99 -12.59
CA PRO A 51 13.21 -21.34 -12.08
C PRO A 51 14.06 -21.38 -10.81
N GLY A 52 13.59 -22.14 -9.82
CA GLY A 52 14.27 -22.29 -8.52
C GLY A 52 14.07 -21.13 -7.55
N TYR A 53 13.21 -20.17 -7.87
CA TYR A 53 12.77 -19.13 -6.93
C TYR A 53 11.34 -19.36 -6.46
N PHE A 54 11.10 -18.97 -5.22
CA PHE A 54 9.80 -18.87 -4.59
C PHE A 54 9.48 -17.41 -4.34
N LEU A 55 8.22 -17.05 -4.53
CA LEU A 55 7.66 -15.77 -4.12
C LEU A 55 7.19 -15.88 -2.66
N VAL A 56 7.58 -14.91 -1.85
CA VAL A 56 7.17 -14.76 -0.46
C VAL A 56 6.38 -13.48 -0.33
N GLU A 57 5.13 -13.58 0.12
CA GLU A 57 4.16 -12.48 0.02
C GLU A 57 3.38 -12.28 1.33
N GLU A 58 3.16 -11.00 1.65
CA GLU A 58 2.17 -10.52 2.61
C GLU A 58 1.18 -9.58 1.90
N SER A 59 -0.08 -9.99 1.84
CA SER A 59 -1.15 -9.21 1.20
C SER A 59 -2.45 -9.17 2.00
N SER A 60 -3.23 -8.12 1.74
CA SER A 60 -4.52 -7.86 2.40
C SER A 60 -5.36 -6.81 1.66
N PRO A 61 -6.69 -6.78 1.84
CA PRO A 61 -7.57 -5.81 1.18
C PRO A 61 -7.63 -4.46 1.92
N THR A 62 -6.47 -3.99 2.41
CA THR A 62 -6.35 -2.87 3.35
C THR A 62 -5.59 -1.66 2.76
N SER A 63 -5.45 -1.58 1.44
CA SER A 63 -4.73 -0.51 0.75
C SER A 63 -5.68 0.54 0.16
N ALA A 64 -5.38 1.09 -1.02
CA ALA A 64 -6.02 2.27 -1.61
C ALA A 64 -7.54 2.13 -1.81
N GLY A 65 -8.09 0.92 -1.81
CA GLY A 65 -9.55 0.71 -1.78
C GLY A 65 -10.24 1.38 -0.57
N ASN A 66 -9.54 1.57 0.55
CA ASN A 66 -10.08 2.29 1.71
C ASN A 66 -10.12 3.81 1.48
N MET A 67 -9.14 4.37 0.76
CA MET A 67 -9.16 5.77 0.36
C MET A 67 -10.26 6.02 -0.68
N GLU A 68 -10.42 5.12 -1.65
CA GLU A 68 -11.49 5.21 -2.64
C GLU A 68 -12.87 5.20 -1.98
N TRP A 69 -13.08 4.30 -1.00
CA TRP A 69 -14.30 4.31 -0.19
C TRP A 69 -14.52 5.66 0.50
N PHE A 70 -13.48 6.27 1.08
CA PHE A 70 -13.58 7.57 1.74
C PHE A 70 -13.98 8.66 0.75
N ILE A 71 -13.36 8.69 -0.44
CA ILE A 71 -13.68 9.66 -1.49
C ILE A 71 -15.15 9.52 -1.90
N GLN A 72 -15.58 8.30 -2.22
CA GLN A 72 -16.94 8.02 -2.71
C GLN A 72 -18.04 8.32 -1.69
N ASN A 73 -17.78 8.09 -0.39
CA ASN A 73 -18.81 8.19 0.63
C ASN A 73 -18.79 9.54 1.37
N LEU A 74 -17.62 10.17 1.48
CA LEU A 74 -17.42 11.34 2.34
C LEU A 74 -16.94 12.59 1.60
N MET A 75 -16.50 12.48 0.34
CA MET A 75 -15.94 13.61 -0.43
C MET A 75 -16.75 13.97 -1.70
N ASN A 76 -18.07 13.73 -1.69
CA ASN A 76 -18.92 14.01 -2.85
C ASN A 76 -18.90 15.48 -3.32
N TYR A 77 -18.78 16.43 -2.38
CA TYR A 77 -18.71 17.86 -2.72
C TYR A 77 -17.37 18.20 -3.34
N GLU A 78 -16.28 17.80 -2.69
CA GLU A 78 -14.91 18.07 -3.11
C GLU A 78 -14.59 17.41 -4.46
N LYS A 79 -15.15 16.22 -4.70
CA LYS A 79 -15.06 15.54 -6.00
C LYS A 79 -15.70 16.37 -7.12
N ARG A 80 -16.94 16.84 -6.91
CA ARG A 80 -17.65 17.68 -7.90
C ARG A 80 -16.93 18.99 -8.14
N GLU A 81 -16.47 19.63 -7.07
CA GLU A 81 -15.74 20.90 -7.17
C GLU A 81 -14.43 20.74 -7.96
N ALA A 82 -13.69 19.64 -7.74
CA ALA A 82 -12.49 19.33 -8.52
C ALA A 82 -12.83 19.10 -10.01
N GLU A 83 -13.88 18.34 -10.30
CA GLU A 83 -14.34 18.08 -11.67
C GLU A 83 -14.75 19.37 -12.41
N GLU A 84 -15.49 20.26 -11.75
CA GLU A 84 -15.88 21.57 -12.30
C GLU A 84 -14.67 22.46 -12.64
N LYS A 85 -13.59 22.32 -11.86
CA LYS A 85 -12.31 23.02 -12.05
C LYS A 85 -11.37 22.29 -13.02
N GLN A 86 -11.81 21.21 -13.66
CA GLN A 86 -10.98 20.34 -14.51
C GLN A 86 -9.74 19.77 -13.77
N GLY A 87 -9.83 19.66 -12.45
CA GLY A 87 -8.81 19.08 -11.58
C GLY A 87 -9.14 17.66 -11.16
N SER A 88 -8.28 17.09 -10.31
CA SER A 88 -8.46 15.75 -9.76
C SER A 88 -8.81 15.81 -8.27
N VAL A 89 -9.79 15.01 -7.84
CA VAL A 89 -10.07 14.83 -6.40
C VAL A 89 -8.85 14.28 -5.65
N TYR A 90 -7.96 13.55 -6.34
CA TYR A 90 -6.73 13.04 -5.75
C TYR A 90 -5.75 14.17 -5.37
N ASP A 91 -5.71 15.26 -6.15
CA ASP A 91 -4.89 16.43 -5.81
C ASP A 91 -5.42 17.07 -4.52
N VAL A 92 -6.74 17.22 -4.41
CA VAL A 92 -7.40 17.71 -3.19
C VAL A 92 -7.08 16.82 -1.99
N THR A 93 -7.08 15.49 -2.16
CA THR A 93 -6.73 14.58 -1.07
C THR A 93 -5.26 14.72 -0.66
N ASN A 94 -4.33 14.86 -1.61
CA ASN A 94 -2.92 15.06 -1.34
C ASN A 94 -2.71 16.37 -0.57
N ASP A 95 -3.32 17.46 -1.02
CA ASP A 95 -3.23 18.78 -0.38
C ASP A 95 -3.77 18.75 1.05
N TRP A 96 -4.89 18.06 1.27
CA TRP A 96 -5.49 17.94 2.60
C TRP A 96 -4.58 17.20 3.57
N VAL A 97 -4.02 16.07 3.14
CA VAL A 97 -3.13 15.26 3.98
C VAL A 97 -1.83 16.00 4.26
N ALA A 98 -1.25 16.65 3.24
CA ALA A 98 -0.06 17.47 3.39
C ALA A 98 -0.26 18.69 4.29
N SER A 99 -1.49 19.21 4.38
CA SER A 99 -1.81 20.36 5.24
C SER A 99 -1.93 20.05 6.74
N ILE A 100 -1.87 18.77 7.13
CA ILE A 100 -1.96 18.33 8.53
C ILE A 100 -0.63 17.66 8.90
N GLU A 101 0.06 18.16 9.91
CA GLU A 101 1.29 17.54 10.38
C GLU A 101 1.02 16.19 11.07
N PRO A 102 1.96 15.23 11.05
CA PRO A 102 1.76 13.92 11.69
C PRO A 102 1.38 14.01 13.18
N TRP A 103 1.94 14.96 13.92
CA TRP A 103 1.65 15.13 15.36
C TRP A 103 0.32 15.84 15.64
N ASP A 104 -0.32 16.43 14.62
CA ASP A 104 -1.61 17.12 14.75
C ASP A 104 -2.81 16.19 14.48
N CYS A 105 -2.57 14.94 14.05
CA CYS A 105 -3.60 13.93 13.83
C CYS A 105 -3.36 12.70 14.70
N ASN A 106 -4.09 12.61 15.82
CA ASN A 106 -4.02 11.44 16.72
C ASN A 106 -5.13 10.41 16.46
N VAL A 107 -5.84 10.52 15.34
CA VAL A 107 -6.89 9.59 14.93
C VAL A 107 -6.26 8.38 14.26
N ILE A 108 -6.63 7.18 14.70
CA ILE A 108 -6.20 5.94 14.08
C ILE A 108 -7.34 5.39 13.22
N PHE A 109 -7.05 5.15 11.95
CA PHE A 109 -7.94 4.41 11.08
C PHE A 109 -7.48 2.95 10.96
N LEU A 110 -8.39 2.01 11.21
CA LEU A 110 -8.18 0.59 10.96
C LEU A 110 -8.76 0.25 9.57
N PRO A 111 -7.94 -0.05 8.55
CA PRO A 111 -8.37 -0.15 7.15
C PRO A 111 -9.03 -1.49 6.79
N PHE A 112 -9.93 -1.99 7.63
CA PHE A 112 -10.55 -3.31 7.50
C PHE A 112 -11.96 -3.26 6.88
N LEU A 113 -12.20 -2.34 5.94
CA LEU A 113 -13.49 -2.21 5.24
C LEU A 113 -13.82 -3.45 4.40
N ASN A 114 -12.80 -4.02 3.75
CA ASN A 114 -12.94 -5.18 2.87
C ASN A 114 -12.38 -6.47 3.50
N GLY A 115 -12.17 -6.47 4.82
CA GLY A 115 -11.61 -7.59 5.57
C GLY A 115 -10.22 -7.32 6.15
N SER A 116 -9.72 -8.27 6.93
CA SER A 116 -8.42 -8.21 7.61
C SER A 116 -7.75 -9.57 7.55
N ASN A 117 -6.43 -9.58 7.41
CA ASN A 117 -5.59 -10.79 7.53
C ASN A 117 -5.13 -11.07 8.97
N VAL A 118 -5.62 -10.30 9.96
CA VAL A 118 -5.31 -10.48 11.39
C VAL A 118 -6.48 -11.11 12.13
N ASN A 119 -7.69 -10.59 11.93
CA ASN A 119 -8.91 -11.11 12.55
C ASN A 119 -10.09 -11.00 11.57
N PRO A 120 -10.79 -12.10 11.21
CA PRO A 120 -11.89 -12.06 10.24
C PRO A 120 -13.10 -11.23 10.71
N LEU A 121 -13.21 -10.96 12.01
CA LEU A 121 -14.26 -10.12 12.58
C LEU A 121 -13.87 -8.63 12.66
N ALA A 122 -12.63 -8.28 12.34
CA ALA A 122 -12.21 -6.88 12.32
C ALA A 122 -12.98 -6.08 11.25
N ARG A 123 -13.23 -4.80 11.53
CA ARG A 123 -14.01 -3.89 10.67
C ARG A 123 -13.35 -2.53 10.57
N GLY A 124 -13.61 -1.85 9.46
CA GLY A 124 -13.18 -0.46 9.25
C GLY A 124 -13.61 0.42 10.42
N SER A 125 -12.67 1.11 11.06
CA SER A 125 -12.93 1.87 12.29
C SER A 125 -12.08 3.13 12.36
N PHE A 126 -12.66 4.25 12.79
CA PHE A 126 -11.93 5.42 13.26
C PHE A 126 -11.90 5.42 14.79
N VAL A 127 -10.70 5.54 15.36
CA VAL A 127 -10.48 5.53 16.81
C VAL A 127 -9.82 6.85 17.21
N GLY A 128 -10.33 7.48 18.27
CA GLY A 128 -9.76 8.73 18.82
C GLY A 128 -10.38 10.02 18.30
N LEU A 129 -11.51 9.95 17.58
CA LEU A 129 -12.23 11.16 17.12
C LEU A 129 -12.73 12.00 18.30
N THR A 130 -12.65 13.32 18.11
CA THR A 130 -13.15 14.37 19.01
C THR A 130 -13.70 15.51 18.16
N ALA A 131 -14.40 16.47 18.78
CA ALA A 131 -14.97 17.63 18.06
C ALA A 131 -13.93 18.56 17.40
N TYR A 132 -12.65 18.44 17.75
CA TYR A 132 -11.55 19.16 17.09
C TYR A 132 -11.31 18.67 15.66
N HIS A 133 -11.52 17.39 15.42
CA HIS A 133 -11.15 16.75 14.16
C HIS A 133 -12.07 17.13 13.02
N THR A 134 -11.47 17.28 11.84
CA THR A 134 -12.16 17.62 10.60
C THR A 134 -12.08 16.45 9.60
N LYS A 135 -12.78 16.56 8.48
CA LYS A 135 -12.68 15.60 7.37
C LYS A 135 -11.24 15.41 6.87
N LYS A 136 -10.40 16.47 6.94
CA LYS A 136 -8.97 16.41 6.61
C LYS A 136 -8.20 15.48 7.55
N HIS A 137 -8.43 15.58 8.86
CA HIS A 137 -7.82 14.69 9.85
C HIS A 137 -8.25 13.24 9.63
N MET A 138 -9.53 13.02 9.34
CA MET A 138 -10.02 11.67 9.02
C MET A 138 -9.35 11.10 7.76
N LEU A 139 -9.21 11.91 6.70
CA LEU A 139 -8.52 11.49 5.48
C LEU A 139 -7.04 11.17 5.74
N ARG A 140 -6.35 12.01 6.52
CA ARG A 140 -4.96 11.73 6.93
C ARG A 140 -4.86 10.43 7.72
N ALA A 141 -5.77 10.19 8.66
CA ALA A 141 -5.83 8.92 9.38
C ALA A 141 -6.04 7.73 8.42
N VAL A 142 -6.85 7.86 7.37
CA VAL A 142 -6.99 6.82 6.33
C VAL A 142 -5.67 6.57 5.62
N TYR A 143 -4.94 7.64 5.25
CA TYR A 143 -3.63 7.52 4.62
C TYR A 143 -2.65 6.77 5.52
N GLU A 144 -2.50 7.23 6.77
CA GLU A 144 -1.62 6.63 7.77
C GLU A 144 -2.00 5.18 8.07
N GLY A 145 -3.30 4.88 8.22
CA GLY A 145 -3.80 3.53 8.46
C GLY A 145 -3.43 2.54 7.35
N ILE A 146 -3.50 2.96 6.09
CA ILE A 146 -3.05 2.15 4.94
C ILE A 146 -1.53 1.93 5.02
N VAL A 147 -0.75 2.99 5.24
CA VAL A 147 0.72 2.88 5.36
C VAL A 147 1.10 1.95 6.51
N PHE A 148 0.45 2.06 7.68
CA PHE A 148 0.68 1.17 8.82
C PHE A 148 0.35 -0.29 8.50
N SER A 149 -0.70 -0.54 7.71
CA SER A 149 -1.02 -1.90 7.28
C SER A 149 0.09 -2.51 6.41
N HIS A 150 0.63 -1.75 5.46
CA HIS A 150 1.80 -2.16 4.67
C HIS A 150 3.04 -2.33 5.57
N ALA A 151 3.26 -1.44 6.53
CA ALA A 151 4.39 -1.54 7.45
C ALA A 151 4.35 -2.82 8.30
N LEU A 152 3.15 -3.26 8.72
CA LEU A 152 2.98 -4.55 9.39
C LEU A 152 3.36 -5.73 8.50
N HIS A 153 3.02 -5.67 7.21
CA HIS A 153 3.39 -6.69 6.23
C HIS A 153 4.90 -6.74 6.01
N VAL A 154 5.51 -5.58 5.73
CA VAL A 154 6.96 -5.46 5.53
C VAL A 154 7.69 -5.97 6.78
N LYS A 155 7.25 -5.60 7.99
CA LYS A 155 7.84 -6.09 9.24
C LYS A 155 7.81 -7.61 9.38
N LYS A 156 6.78 -8.30 8.88
CA LYS A 156 6.74 -9.77 8.86
C LYS A 156 7.72 -10.35 7.84
N LEU A 157 7.75 -9.79 6.62
CA LEU A 157 8.67 -10.22 5.56
C LEU A 157 10.13 -10.07 6.00
N LEU A 158 10.48 -8.97 6.65
CA LEU A 158 11.82 -8.69 7.17
C LEU A 158 12.30 -9.66 8.26
N LYS A 159 11.44 -10.52 8.81
CA LYS A 159 11.89 -11.61 9.69
C LYS A 159 12.64 -12.72 8.94
N ASN A 160 12.53 -12.76 7.61
CA ASN A 160 13.02 -13.85 6.77
C ASN A 160 14.04 -13.40 5.72
N ARG A 161 14.51 -12.15 5.81
CA ARG A 161 15.51 -11.57 4.92
C ARG A 161 16.20 -10.40 5.59
N GLU A 162 17.33 -9.99 5.04
CA GLU A 162 17.95 -8.71 5.42
C GLU A 162 17.10 -7.53 4.94
N CYS A 163 17.22 -6.42 5.67
CA CYS A 163 16.59 -5.16 5.30
C CYS A 163 17.10 -4.71 3.91
N PRO A 164 16.20 -4.45 2.94
CA PRO A 164 16.62 -3.99 1.63
C PRO A 164 17.17 -2.56 1.71
N LYS A 165 18.01 -2.19 0.73
CA LYS A 165 18.50 -0.80 0.62
C LYS A 165 17.41 0.20 0.26
N THR A 166 16.40 -0.26 -0.45
CA THR A 166 15.25 0.50 -0.94
C THR A 166 14.08 -0.45 -1.17
N ILE A 167 12.86 0.05 -1.07
CA ILE A 167 11.64 -0.66 -1.44
C ILE A 167 11.13 -0.10 -2.76
N ARG A 168 10.86 -0.98 -3.72
CA ARG A 168 10.30 -0.58 -5.00
C ARG A 168 8.79 -0.45 -4.89
N LEU A 169 8.27 0.76 -5.03
CA LEU A 169 6.86 1.07 -4.92
C LEU A 169 6.21 1.18 -6.31
N SER A 170 5.07 0.52 -6.47
CA SER A 170 4.21 0.63 -7.64
C SER A 170 2.72 0.72 -7.24
N GLY A 171 1.84 0.91 -8.22
CA GLY A 171 0.39 1.06 -8.01
C GLY A 171 -0.08 2.52 -7.92
N GLY A 172 -1.32 2.72 -7.48
CA GLY A 172 -1.93 4.05 -7.44
C GLY A 172 -1.22 5.03 -6.50
N ALA A 173 -0.75 4.53 -5.35
CA ALA A 173 -0.04 5.35 -4.37
C ALA A 173 1.32 5.88 -4.88
N ALA A 174 1.93 5.17 -5.84
CA ALA A 174 3.20 5.58 -6.45
C ALA A 174 3.10 6.89 -7.27
N LYS A 175 1.87 7.35 -7.57
CA LYS A 175 1.61 8.60 -8.31
C LYS A 175 1.49 9.83 -7.41
N SER A 176 1.69 9.68 -6.09
CA SER A 176 1.52 10.74 -5.11
C SER A 176 2.74 10.83 -4.21
N ASP A 177 3.43 11.97 -4.26
CA ASP A 177 4.61 12.23 -3.44
C ASP A 177 4.29 12.18 -1.94
N VAL A 178 3.06 12.54 -1.54
CA VAL A 178 2.60 12.43 -0.15
C VAL A 178 2.63 10.98 0.32
N TRP A 179 2.10 10.06 -0.48
CA TRP A 179 2.13 8.64 -0.17
C TRP A 179 3.57 8.09 -0.13
N VAL A 180 4.37 8.41 -1.14
CA VAL A 180 5.78 7.98 -1.23
C VAL A 180 6.55 8.41 0.01
N GLN A 181 6.40 9.67 0.43
CA GLN A 181 7.06 10.20 1.61
C GLN A 181 6.57 9.51 2.90
N MET A 182 5.26 9.33 3.06
CA MET A 182 4.71 8.65 4.23
C MET A 182 5.19 7.19 4.35
N PHE A 183 5.30 6.47 3.23
CA PHE A 183 5.90 5.13 3.24
C PHE A 183 7.36 5.18 3.69
N ALA A 184 8.16 6.10 3.16
CA ALA A 184 9.55 6.27 3.55
C ALA A 184 9.68 6.60 5.06
N ASP A 185 8.86 7.51 5.56
CA ASP A 185 8.86 7.93 6.97
C ASP A 185 8.44 6.81 7.91
N VAL A 186 7.41 6.03 7.58
CA VAL A 186 6.95 4.96 8.47
C VAL A 186 7.87 3.75 8.42
N LEU A 187 8.37 3.38 7.24
CA LEU A 187 9.22 2.21 7.06
C LEU A 187 10.67 2.47 7.47
N GLN A 188 11.10 3.75 7.46
CA GLN A 188 12.50 4.15 7.63
C GLN A 188 13.43 3.46 6.61
N ILE A 189 12.91 3.24 5.40
CA ILE A 189 13.60 2.63 4.26
C ILE A 189 13.32 3.52 3.04
N PRO A 190 14.34 3.87 2.23
CA PRO A 190 14.13 4.60 0.97
C PRO A 190 13.09 3.92 0.07
N ILE A 191 12.33 4.72 -0.67
CA ILE A 191 11.31 4.25 -1.60
C ILE A 191 11.71 4.63 -3.03
N ASP A 192 11.89 3.63 -3.88
CA ASP A 192 12.13 3.80 -5.31
C ASP A 192 10.78 3.65 -6.03
N VAL A 193 10.30 4.72 -6.66
CA VAL A 193 9.08 4.66 -7.46
C VAL A 193 9.41 4.05 -8.83
N ILE A 194 8.68 3.00 -9.20
CA ILE A 194 8.77 2.43 -10.54
C ILE A 194 7.87 3.24 -11.47
N GLU A 195 8.49 4.00 -12.36
CA GLU A 195 7.80 4.62 -13.49
C GLU A 195 7.39 3.55 -14.49
N ASP A 196 6.16 3.01 -14.43
CA ASP A 196 5.60 2.42 -15.64
C ASP A 196 4.07 2.42 -15.74
N LYS A 197 3.61 2.68 -16.98
CA LYS A 197 2.21 3.02 -17.30
C LYS A 197 1.25 1.83 -17.32
N GLU A 198 1.70 0.57 -17.35
CA GLU A 198 0.79 -0.59 -17.48
C GLU A 198 1.36 -1.90 -16.88
N LEU A 199 1.52 -1.97 -15.56
CA LEU A 199 2.01 -3.19 -14.88
C LEU A 199 1.05 -4.39 -15.00
N GLY A 200 -0.26 -4.15 -15.24
CA GLY A 200 -1.25 -5.22 -15.40
C GLY A 200 -1.26 -5.88 -16.79
N ALA A 201 -0.67 -5.27 -17.82
CA ALA A 201 -0.75 -5.76 -19.21
C ALA A 201 0.57 -6.35 -19.73
N GLN A 202 1.73 -5.97 -19.18
CA GLN A 202 3.03 -6.41 -19.69
C GLN A 202 3.47 -7.80 -19.22
N GLY A 203 2.81 -8.36 -18.19
CA GLY A 203 3.07 -9.72 -17.73
C GLY A 203 2.58 -10.85 -18.67
N ALA A 204 1.90 -10.49 -19.76
CA ALA A 204 1.31 -11.40 -20.74
C ALA A 204 1.77 -11.12 -22.19
N GLY A 205 2.99 -10.58 -22.38
CA GLY A 205 3.65 -10.53 -23.68
C GLY A 205 4.36 -11.87 -24.01
N PRO A 206 4.39 -12.28 -25.29
CA PRO A 206 4.39 -13.67 -25.76
C PRO A 206 5.58 -14.55 -25.32
#